data_AF-A0A2D4GUQ9-F1
#
_entry.id   AF-A0A2D4GUQ9-F1
#
_cell.length_a   1.000
_cell.length_b   1.000
_cell.length_c   1.000
_cell.angle_alpha   90.00
_cell.angle_beta   90.00
_cell.angle_gamma   90.00
#
_symmetry.space_group_name_H-M   'P 1'
#
loop_
_entity.id
_entity.type
_entity.pdbx_description
1 polymer ?
#
loop_
_entity_poly.entity_id
_entity_poly.type
_entity_poly.pdbx_seq_one_letter_code
_entity_poly.pdbx_strand_id
1 'polypeptide(L)'
;PEWETGGRPFHCLAPWFSKELRGMKRRKRCLDSIWSTSRTESDRAWAGSYIRTYLVAIRAVKCSHVSAFVVSADNHPAALFRVTCSLLDSGAREDPLQGRAEDFSCYLQD
;
A
#
# COMPACT_ATOMS: atom_id res chain seq x y z
N PRO A 1 31.04 -17.01 23.75
CA PRO A 1 29.64 -16.61 23.51
C PRO A 1 29.61 -15.34 22.65
N GLU A 2 29.43 -15.56 21.35
CA GLU A 2 29.63 -14.64 20.24
C GLU A 2 28.54 -13.56 20.20
N TRP A 3 28.91 -12.29 20.27
CA TRP A 3 27.99 -11.15 20.04
C TRP A 3 28.41 -10.28 18.84
N GLU A 4 29.29 -10.79 17.96
CA GLU A 4 29.76 -10.07 16.78
C GLU A 4 29.25 -10.71 15.48
N THR A 5 28.03 -10.35 15.08
CA THR A 5 27.66 -10.04 13.67
C THR A 5 26.24 -9.46 13.63
N GLY A 6 26.07 -8.29 14.24
CA GLY A 6 24.82 -7.53 14.19
C GLY A 6 24.62 -6.82 12.85
N GLY A 7 24.75 -7.54 11.73
CA GLY A 7 24.21 -7.07 10.46
C GLY A 7 22.72 -6.84 10.65
N ARG A 8 22.27 -5.59 10.56
CA ARG A 8 20.83 -5.28 10.58
C ARG A 8 20.17 -6.22 9.57
N PRO A 9 19.19 -7.05 9.94
CA PRO A 9 18.54 -7.88 8.95
C PRO A 9 17.92 -6.93 7.92
N PHE A 10 18.28 -7.10 6.64
CA PHE A 10 17.68 -6.41 5.51
C PHE A 10 16.22 -6.87 5.29
N HIS A 11 15.44 -6.96 6.36
CA HIS A 11 14.06 -7.41 6.39
C HIS A 11 13.21 -6.47 7.23
N CYS A 12 13.28 -5.16 6.96
CA CYS A 12 12.14 -4.27 7.20
C CYS A 12 11.23 -4.23 5.96
N LEU A 13 11.00 -5.39 5.35
CA LEU A 13 9.82 -5.57 4.52
C LEU A 13 8.66 -5.60 5.51
N ALA A 14 7.76 -4.62 5.43
CA ALA A 14 6.55 -4.51 6.24
C ALA A 14 6.04 -5.91 6.66
N PRO A 15 6.00 -6.26 7.96
CA PRO A 15 5.76 -7.64 8.42
C PRO A 15 4.46 -8.25 7.90
N TRP A 16 3.47 -7.40 7.61
CA TRP A 16 2.19 -7.76 7.02
C TRP A 16 2.22 -7.97 5.50
N PHE A 17 3.31 -7.64 4.81
CA PHE A 17 3.41 -7.71 3.35
C PHE A 17 3.93 -9.09 2.91
N SER A 18 3.00 -10.04 2.75
CA SER A 18 3.28 -11.45 2.45
C SER A 18 3.90 -11.69 1.05
N LYS A 19 4.41 -12.91 0.82
CA LYS A 19 4.88 -13.36 -0.51
C LYS A 19 3.77 -13.31 -1.56
N GLU A 20 2.54 -13.63 -1.14
CA GLU A 20 1.34 -13.55 -1.97
C GLU A 20 1.07 -12.11 -2.40
N LEU A 21 1.03 -11.14 -1.46
CA LEU A 21 0.84 -9.73 -1.78
C LEU A 21 1.95 -9.17 -2.66
N ARG A 22 3.20 -9.63 -2.49
CA ARG A 22 4.30 -9.33 -3.41
C ARG A 22 4.03 -9.85 -4.83
N GLY A 23 3.56 -11.09 -4.94
CA GLY A 23 3.12 -11.68 -6.21
C GLY A 23 1.99 -10.87 -6.84
N MET A 24 1.00 -10.50 -6.04
CA MET A 24 -0.12 -9.71 -6.52
C MET A 24 0.30 -8.32 -7.00
N LYS A 25 1.20 -7.64 -6.28
CA LYS A 25 1.78 -6.35 -6.67
C LYS A 25 2.60 -6.44 -7.95
N ARG A 26 3.37 -7.52 -8.14
CA ARG A 26 4.10 -7.77 -9.39
C ARG A 26 3.13 -7.93 -10.55
N ARG A 27 2.11 -8.76 -10.39
CA ARG A 27 1.09 -8.98 -11.42
C ARG A 27 0.31 -7.72 -11.76
N LYS A 28 -0.02 -6.88 -10.76
CA LYS A 28 -0.59 -5.54 -11.00
C LYS A 28 0.28 -4.73 -11.96
N ARG A 29 1.59 -4.63 -11.70
CA ARG A 29 2.53 -3.91 -12.58
C ARG A 29 2.61 -4.50 -13.99
N CYS A 30 2.56 -5.83 -14.11
CA CYS A 30 2.50 -6.46 -15.42
C CYS A 30 1.23 -6.06 -16.18
N LEU A 31 0.08 -6.01 -15.50
CA LEU A 31 -1.18 -5.57 -16.11
C LEU A 31 -1.15 -4.10 -16.49
N ASP A 32 -0.60 -3.24 -15.65
CA ASP A 32 -0.39 -1.82 -15.96
C ASP A 32 0.50 -1.68 -17.22
N SER A 33 1.55 -2.50 -17.33
CA SER A 33 2.42 -2.54 -18.51
C SER A 33 1.71 -3.06 -19.77
N ILE A 34 0.91 -4.12 -19.66
CA ILE A 34 0.14 -4.69 -20.78
C ILE A 34 -0.86 -3.67 -21.30
N TRP A 35 -1.65 -3.05 -20.42
CA TRP A 35 -2.59 -2.00 -20.78
C TRP A 35 -1.90 -0.82 -21.48
N SER A 36 -0.72 -0.42 -20.99
CA SER A 36 0.07 0.66 -21.61
C SER A 36 0.42 0.36 -23.07
N THR A 37 0.66 -0.91 -23.41
CA THR A 37 0.99 -1.33 -24.78
C THR A 37 -0.24 -1.61 -25.64
N SER A 38 -1.20 -2.38 -25.13
CA SER A 38 -2.34 -2.86 -25.94
C SER A 38 -3.47 -1.83 -26.08
N ARG A 39 -3.68 -0.98 -25.05
CA ARG A 39 -4.77 0.00 -24.93
C ARG A 39 -6.18 -0.54 -25.27
N THR A 40 -6.42 -1.85 -25.13
CA THR A 40 -7.73 -2.46 -25.42
C THR A 40 -8.69 -2.36 -24.24
N GLU A 41 -9.99 -2.24 -24.50
CA GLU A 41 -11.01 -2.17 -23.45
C GLU A 41 -11.07 -3.43 -22.58
N SER A 42 -10.84 -4.60 -23.19
CA SER A 42 -10.77 -5.88 -22.46
C SER A 42 -9.63 -5.88 -21.44
N ASP A 43 -8.43 -5.43 -21.84
CA ASP A 43 -7.28 -5.32 -20.94
C ASP A 43 -7.55 -4.31 -19.81
N ARG A 44 -8.25 -3.21 -20.11
CA ARG A 44 -8.67 -2.22 -19.11
C ARG A 44 -9.61 -2.82 -18.06
N ALA A 45 -10.62 -3.55 -18.51
CA ALA A 45 -11.60 -4.19 -17.63
C ALA A 45 -10.93 -5.23 -16.73
N TRP A 46 -10.03 -6.03 -17.30
CA TRP A 46 -9.30 -7.05 -16.57
C TRP A 46 -8.31 -6.46 -15.55
N ALA A 47 -7.54 -5.44 -15.94
CA ALA A 47 -6.66 -4.70 -15.05
C ALA A 47 -7.44 -4.03 -13.91
N GLY A 48 -8.56 -3.38 -14.22
CA GLY A 48 -9.44 -2.77 -13.23
C GLY A 48 -9.98 -3.77 -12.21
N SER A 49 -10.45 -4.94 -12.68
CA SER A 49 -10.91 -6.02 -11.80
C SER A 49 -9.79 -6.52 -10.89
N TYR A 50 -8.62 -6.75 -11.45
CA TYR A 50 -7.46 -7.22 -10.70
C TYR A 50 -7.00 -6.22 -9.64
N ILE A 51 -6.97 -4.92 -9.97
CA ILE A 51 -6.62 -3.85 -9.03
C ILE A 51 -7.58 -3.85 -7.83
N ARG A 52 -8.89 -3.99 -8.06
CA ARG A 52 -9.88 -4.08 -6.98
C ARG A 52 -9.60 -5.26 -6.05
N THR A 53 -9.36 -6.45 -6.61
CA THR A 53 -9.01 -7.64 -5.83
C THR A 53 -7.74 -7.44 -5.00
N TYR A 54 -6.70 -6.86 -5.60
CA TYR A 54 -5.45 -6.54 -4.91
C TYR A 54 -5.64 -5.57 -3.75
N LEU A 55 -6.46 -4.51 -3.92
CA LEU A 55 -6.75 -3.55 -2.86
C LEU A 55 -7.53 -4.18 -1.71
N VAL A 56 -8.51 -5.03 -2.01
CA VAL A 56 -9.26 -5.80 -0.99
C VAL A 56 -8.32 -6.72 -0.21
N ALA A 57 -7.43 -7.43 -0.89
CA ALA A 57 -6.45 -8.31 -0.23
C ALA A 57 -5.50 -7.54 0.68
N ILE A 58 -4.96 -6.39 0.24
CA ILE A 58 -4.13 -5.51 1.08
C ILE A 58 -4.91 -5.07 2.33
N ARG A 59 -6.16 -4.63 2.15
CA ARG A 59 -7.00 -4.16 3.25
C ARG A 59 -7.21 -5.27 4.27
N ALA A 60 -7.58 -6.47 3.82
CA ALA A 60 -7.80 -7.62 4.69
C ALA A 60 -6.57 -7.97 5.52
N VAL A 61 -5.39 -8.04 4.89
CA VAL A 61 -4.13 -8.36 5.59
C VAL A 61 -3.73 -7.25 6.57
N LYS A 62 -3.86 -5.98 6.18
CA LYS A 62 -3.60 -4.85 7.09
C LYS A 62 -4.55 -4.87 8.29
N CYS A 63 -5.84 -5.09 8.07
CA CYS A 63 -6.83 -5.21 9.14
C CYS A 63 -6.47 -6.35 10.10
N SER A 64 -6.13 -7.54 9.58
CA SER A 64 -5.71 -8.67 10.42
C SER A 64 -4.46 -8.35 11.25
N HIS A 65 -3.46 -7.70 10.67
CA HIS A 65 -2.25 -7.30 11.38
C HIS A 65 -2.54 -6.30 12.51
N VAL A 66 -3.36 -5.28 12.23
CA VAL A 66 -3.76 -4.28 13.23
C VAL A 66 -4.59 -4.92 14.33
N SER A 67 -5.54 -5.80 14.00
CA SER A 67 -6.34 -6.53 14.99
C SER A 67 -5.46 -7.40 15.89
N ALA A 68 -4.51 -8.14 15.33
CA ALA A 68 -3.57 -8.94 16.11
C ALA A 68 -2.68 -8.06 17.01
N PHE A 69 -2.24 -6.91 16.52
CA PHE A 69 -1.46 -5.96 17.31
C PHE A 69 -2.27 -5.38 18.47
N VAL A 70 -3.53 -4.99 18.24
CA VAL A 70 -4.42 -4.47 19.30
C VAL A 70 -4.63 -5.51 20.39
N VAL A 71 -4.85 -6.78 20.03
CA VAL A 71 -4.97 -7.88 20.99
C VAL A 71 -3.67 -8.08 21.76
N SER A 72 -2.51 -8.01 21.09
CA SER A 72 -1.19 -8.16 21.71
C SER A 72 -0.76 -6.98 22.58
N ALA A 73 -1.39 -5.82 22.46
CA ALA A 73 -0.95 -4.60 23.12
C ALA A 73 -1.37 -4.52 24.60
N ASP A 74 -2.07 -5.51 25.16
CA ASP A 74 -2.38 -5.70 26.60
C ASP A 74 -2.43 -4.40 27.43
N ASN A 75 -3.42 -3.55 27.17
CA ASN A 75 -3.64 -2.28 27.89
C ASN A 75 -2.52 -1.23 27.79
N HIS A 76 -1.64 -1.30 26.79
CA HIS A 76 -0.57 -0.33 26.58
C HIS A 76 -1.08 0.89 25.78
N PRO A 77 -1.51 1.99 26.44
CA PRO A 77 -2.33 3.02 25.79
C PRO A 77 -1.52 3.79 24.73
N ALA A 78 -0.22 3.98 24.96
CA ALA A 78 0.68 4.61 24.00
C ALA A 78 0.87 3.78 22.71
N ALA A 79 0.74 2.45 22.78
CA ALA A 79 0.84 1.59 21.60
C ALA A 79 -0.45 1.68 20.77
N LEU A 80 -1.61 1.65 21.44
CA LEU A 80 -2.91 1.85 20.80
C LEU A 80 -3.03 3.24 20.17
N PHE A 81 -2.57 4.29 20.85
CA PHE A 81 -2.58 5.66 20.32
C PHE A 81 -1.81 5.78 19.00
N ARG A 82 -0.60 5.19 18.91
CA ARG A 82 0.19 5.18 17.67
C ARG A 82 -0.54 4.47 16.52
N VAL A 83 -1.26 3.38 16.80
CA VAL A 83 -2.05 2.67 15.80
C VAL A 83 -3.21 3.54 15.31
N THR A 84 -3.94 4.17 16.22
CA THR A 84 -5.05 5.08 15.87
C THR A 84 -4.57 6.24 15.01
N CYS A 85 -3.46 6.89 15.38
CA CYS A 85 -2.84 7.94 14.56
C CYS A 85 -2.47 7.41 13.17
N SER A 86 -1.82 6.24 13.07
CA SER A 86 -1.43 5.66 11.78
C SER A 86 -2.61 5.32 10.86
N LEU A 87 -3.76 4.94 11.45
CA LEU A 87 -4.99 4.68 10.71
C LEU A 87 -5.62 5.98 10.20
N LEU A 88 -5.68 7.01 11.02
CA LEU A 88 -6.22 8.33 10.66
C LEU A 88 -5.34 9.03 9.60
N ASP A 89 -4.02 8.93 9.74
CA ASP A 89 -3.05 9.52 8.82
C ASP A 89 -3.12 8.90 7.42
N SER A 90 -3.55 7.63 7.32
CA SER A 90 -3.81 6.99 6.03
C SER A 90 -5.01 7.55 5.25
N GLY A 91 -5.88 8.32 5.92
CA GLY A 91 -6.98 9.07 5.30
C GLY A 91 -6.67 10.55 5.07
N ALA A 92 -5.62 11.09 5.71
CA ALA A 92 -5.17 12.48 5.57
C ALA A 92 -4.04 12.67 4.55
N ARG A 93 -3.54 11.58 3.95
CA ARG A 93 -2.72 11.67 2.74
C ARG A 93 -3.62 12.05 1.59
N GLU A 94 -3.78 13.36 1.44
CA GLU A 94 -4.28 14.05 0.25
C GLU A 94 -3.82 13.30 -1.01
N ASP A 95 -4.76 13.16 -1.94
CA ASP A 95 -4.52 12.59 -3.26
C ASP A 95 -3.18 13.16 -3.80
N PRO A 96 -2.23 12.34 -4.28
CA PRO A 96 -0.98 12.85 -4.87
C PRO A 96 -1.20 13.82 -6.06
N LEU A 97 -2.45 14.01 -6.47
CA LEU A 97 -2.92 14.94 -7.50
C LEU A 97 -3.56 16.23 -6.95
N GLN A 98 -3.86 16.30 -5.66
CA GLN A 98 -4.41 17.47 -4.99
C GLN A 98 -3.27 18.46 -4.75
N GLY A 99 -3.12 19.42 -5.68
CA GLY A 99 -1.97 20.32 -5.75
C GLY A 99 -1.22 20.29 -7.09
N ARG A 100 -1.54 19.36 -8.02
CA ARG A 100 -0.94 19.35 -9.37
C ARG A 100 -1.90 19.82 -10.46
N ALA A 101 -3.19 19.99 -10.17
CA ALA A 101 -4.16 20.49 -11.13
C ALA A 101 -4.04 22.01 -11.33
N GLU A 102 -3.64 22.74 -10.28
CA GLU A 102 -3.41 24.18 -10.32
C GLU A 102 -2.21 24.54 -11.22
N ASP A 103 -1.15 23.72 -11.22
CA ASP A 103 0.09 23.94 -11.99
C ASP A 103 -0.08 23.87 -13.52
N PHE A 104 -1.16 23.24 -14.03
CA PHE A 104 -1.43 23.16 -15.48
C PHE A 104 -2.30 24.31 -16.01
N SER A 105 -2.85 25.16 -15.14
CA SER A 105 -3.72 26.28 -15.57
C SER A 105 -2.96 27.38 -16.32
N CYS A 106 -1.65 27.50 -16.12
CA CYS A 106 -0.79 28.47 -16.80
C CYS A 106 -0.51 28.13 -18.28
N TYR A 107 -0.86 26.92 -18.73
CA TYR A 107 -0.62 26.45 -20.10
C TYR A 107 -1.87 26.48 -20.99
N LEU A 108 -3.01 26.93 -20.47
CA LEU A 108 -4.31 26.98 -21.18
C LEU A 108 -4.85 28.40 -21.36
N GLN A 109 -4.07 29.44 -21.06
CA GLN A 109 -4.41 30.81 -21.42
C GLN A 109 -3.63 31.17 -22.69
N ASP A 110 -4.34 31.17 -23.82
CA ASP A 110 -3.92 31.84 -25.06
C ASP A 110 -3.98 33.37 -24.91
#